data_AF-A0A972MSZ0-F1
#
_entry.id   AF-A0A972MSZ0-F1
#
_cell.length_a   1.000
_cell.length_b   1.000
_cell.length_c   1.000
_cell.angle_alpha   90.00
_cell.angle_beta   90.00
_cell.angle_gamma   90.00
#
_symmetry.space_group_name_H-M   'P 1'
#
loop_
_entity.id
_entity.type
_entity.pdbx_description
1 polymer ?
#
loop_
_entity_poly.entity_id
_entity_poly.type
_entity_poly.pdbx_seq_one_letter_code
_entity_poly.pdbx_strand_id
1 'polypeptide(L)'
;MKIKKFLLMMMVFLGSLFASDGFTKKATVPPQLVQQGKEKMWCNVCGMNLKMFYKTSHAAKTKEGMHQYCSIHCLVADMQKNKIDKDSVQVVDAQTQKLIPAVTAYYVVGSKIKGTMSKVSKIAFGSKKDAQSFVQQYGGEIVSFDKALSLAKEALTKDMKMISMKKQKKIYPMGKKIYEKKCHKFDVDFSKYKSINELKADIKARCSNLSEKPLQAMSLYLWDVKRTNATTQNLPEITVTKEDKCPVCGMFVYKYPKWAAQIFYGDKHLSFDGVKDLMKYYFKHKDGADVILVRDYYTQKTIDAKKAFYVVGSTVYGPMGNELIPFASKEAAKTFYMDHQGKKILSFDEITPEIVKALDE
;
A
#
# COMPACT_ATOMS: atom_id res chain seq x y z
N MET A 1 82.78 -8.63 -26.74
CA MET A 1 82.37 -9.19 -25.43
C MET A 1 82.00 -8.03 -24.49
N LYS A 2 80.73 -7.63 -24.43
CA LYS A 2 80.22 -6.63 -23.46
C LYS A 2 78.81 -7.03 -23.05
N ILE A 3 78.65 -7.41 -21.79
CA ILE A 3 77.37 -7.74 -21.15
C ILE A 3 76.75 -6.42 -20.69
N LYS A 4 75.61 -6.02 -21.25
CA LYS A 4 74.75 -4.95 -20.71
C LYS A 4 73.58 -5.60 -19.98
N LYS A 5 73.57 -5.46 -18.65
CA LYS A 5 72.42 -5.74 -17.77
C LYS A 5 71.24 -4.86 -18.20
N PHE A 6 70.12 -5.47 -18.57
CA PHE A 6 68.84 -4.79 -18.71
C PHE A 6 67.96 -5.18 -17.53
N LEU A 7 67.93 -4.30 -16.52
CA LEU A 7 67.03 -4.38 -15.39
C LEU A 7 65.77 -3.60 -15.80
N LEU A 8 64.73 -4.27 -16.29
CA LEU A 8 63.43 -3.62 -16.53
C LEU A 8 62.45 -4.04 -15.44
N MET A 9 62.11 -3.03 -14.65
CA MET A 9 61.26 -2.98 -13.48
C MET A 9 59.86 -3.57 -13.79
N MET A 10 59.54 -4.70 -13.16
CA MET A 10 58.20 -5.28 -13.18
C MET A 10 57.31 -4.46 -12.24
N MET A 11 56.61 -3.45 -12.80
CA MET A 11 55.52 -2.77 -12.10
C MET A 11 54.40 -3.79 -11.82
N VAL A 12 54.40 -4.34 -10.62
CA VAL A 12 53.27 -5.09 -10.09
C VAL A 12 52.15 -4.10 -9.84
N PHE A 13 51.30 -3.89 -10.84
CA PHE A 13 49.96 -3.36 -10.64
C PHE A 13 49.19 -4.40 -9.79
N LEU A 14 49.21 -4.24 -8.46
CA LEU A 14 48.16 -4.80 -7.60
C LEU A 14 46.87 -4.03 -7.91
N GLY A 15 46.29 -4.35 -9.06
CA GLY A 15 44.92 -4.02 -9.38
C GLY A 15 44.03 -4.77 -8.40
N SER A 16 43.58 -4.05 -7.37
CA SER A 16 42.59 -4.50 -6.42
C SER A 16 41.39 -5.07 -7.19
N LEU A 17 41.28 -6.40 -7.23
CA LEU A 17 40.09 -7.12 -7.69
C LEU A 17 38.99 -6.96 -6.63
N PHE A 18 38.50 -5.74 -6.43
CA PHE A 18 37.19 -5.54 -5.83
C PHE A 18 36.18 -5.67 -6.96
N ALA A 19 35.75 -6.90 -7.24
CA ALA A 19 34.49 -7.10 -7.92
C ALA A 19 33.41 -6.38 -7.10
N SER A 20 32.89 -5.26 -7.60
CA SER A 20 31.81 -4.54 -6.94
C SER A 20 30.52 -5.31 -7.15
N ASP A 21 30.34 -6.41 -6.44
CA ASP A 21 29.03 -7.05 -6.35
C ASP A 21 28.09 -6.04 -5.69
N GLY A 22 27.15 -5.50 -6.47
CA GLY A 22 26.21 -4.50 -6.02
C GLY A 22 25.39 -4.99 -4.83
N PHE A 23 25.03 -4.08 -3.92
CA PHE A 23 24.25 -4.40 -2.74
C PHE A 23 22.94 -5.13 -3.10
N THR A 24 22.81 -6.35 -2.60
CA THR A 24 21.57 -7.14 -2.68
C THR A 24 20.76 -7.00 -1.39
N LYS A 25 19.42 -6.99 -1.52
CA LYS A 25 18.50 -7.03 -0.37
C LYS A 25 18.20 -8.44 0.11
N LYS A 26 18.56 -9.44 -0.69
CA LYS A 26 18.34 -10.85 -0.43
C LYS A 26 19.28 -11.34 0.67
N ALA A 27 18.82 -12.31 1.46
CA ALA A 27 19.66 -13.03 2.38
C ALA A 27 20.78 -13.77 1.61
N THR A 28 22.03 -13.62 2.05
CA THR A 28 23.17 -14.40 1.58
C THR A 28 23.53 -15.53 2.56
N VAL A 29 22.93 -15.53 3.74
CA VAL A 29 22.99 -16.61 4.74
C VAL A 29 21.57 -17.14 5.00
N PRO A 30 21.39 -18.32 5.63
CA PRO A 30 20.09 -18.77 6.10
C PRO A 30 19.44 -17.69 7.01
N PRO A 31 18.26 -17.15 6.64
CA PRO A 31 17.66 -16.06 7.38
C PRO A 31 17.13 -16.55 8.74
N GLN A 32 17.41 -15.79 9.79
CA GLN A 32 16.79 -15.97 11.10
C GLN A 32 15.40 -15.33 11.07
N LEU A 33 14.36 -16.16 11.01
CA LEU A 33 12.98 -15.72 10.98
C LEU A 33 12.37 -15.81 12.38
N VAL A 34 11.68 -14.74 12.82
CA VAL A 34 11.02 -14.73 14.15
C VAL A 34 9.64 -15.39 14.13
N GLN A 35 9.07 -15.53 12.93
CA GLN A 35 7.77 -16.16 12.70
C GLN A 35 7.93 -17.68 12.64
N GLN A 36 6.88 -18.40 13.05
CA GLN A 36 6.84 -19.86 13.00
C GLN A 36 5.82 -20.33 11.95
N GLY A 37 5.62 -21.65 11.85
CA GLY A 37 4.64 -22.23 10.94
C GLY A 37 5.06 -22.28 9.47
N LYS A 38 4.09 -22.62 8.61
CA LYS A 38 4.29 -22.73 7.15
C LYS A 38 4.44 -21.34 6.50
N GLU A 39 3.87 -20.33 7.14
CA GLU A 39 3.78 -18.94 6.78
C GLU A 39 5.04 -18.12 7.09
N LYS A 40 5.97 -18.67 7.89
CA LYS A 40 7.15 -17.97 8.40
C LYS A 40 7.97 -17.22 7.36
N MET A 41 7.97 -17.70 6.12
CA MET A 41 8.77 -17.16 5.02
C MET A 41 8.22 -15.84 4.44
N TRP A 42 7.01 -15.42 4.81
CA TRP A 42 6.36 -14.25 4.21
C TRP A 42 6.00 -13.19 5.24
N CYS A 43 6.09 -11.94 4.82
CA CYS A 43 5.72 -10.77 5.61
C CYS A 43 4.22 -10.77 5.95
N ASN A 44 3.86 -10.57 7.23
CA ASN A 44 2.47 -10.54 7.71
C ASN A 44 1.60 -9.47 7.06
N VAL A 45 2.21 -8.38 6.58
CA VAL A 45 1.48 -7.22 6.06
C VAL A 45 1.25 -7.29 4.55
N CYS A 46 2.26 -7.72 3.78
CA CYS A 46 2.22 -7.65 2.32
C CYS A 46 2.43 -8.99 1.62
N GLY A 47 2.71 -10.07 2.36
CA GLY A 47 2.97 -11.40 1.82
C GLY A 47 4.31 -11.54 1.10
N MET A 48 5.14 -10.51 1.00
CA MET A 48 6.45 -10.61 0.31
C MET A 48 7.40 -11.58 1.03
N ASN A 49 8.18 -12.33 0.25
CA ASN A 49 9.14 -13.30 0.76
C ASN A 49 10.26 -12.63 1.55
N LEU A 50 10.36 -12.95 2.84
CA LEU A 50 11.33 -12.34 3.75
C LEU A 50 12.77 -12.64 3.36
N LYS A 51 13.06 -13.81 2.75
CA LYS A 51 14.41 -14.12 2.24
C LYS A 51 14.85 -13.15 1.15
N MET A 52 13.92 -12.66 0.33
CA MET A 52 14.23 -11.74 -0.78
C MET A 52 14.46 -10.29 -0.32
N PHE A 53 13.99 -9.93 0.87
CA PHE A 53 14.05 -8.58 1.44
C PHE A 53 14.66 -8.59 2.85
N TYR A 54 15.50 -9.58 3.12
CA TYR A 54 15.98 -9.87 4.46
C TYR A 54 16.84 -8.75 5.03
N LYS A 55 17.71 -8.15 4.22
CA LYS A 55 18.56 -7.02 4.63
C LYS A 55 17.82 -5.68 4.77
N THR A 56 16.51 -5.66 4.53
CA THR A 56 15.64 -4.53 4.87
C THR A 56 14.57 -4.90 5.88
N SER A 57 14.66 -6.10 6.48
CA SER A 57 13.60 -6.70 7.29
C SER A 57 13.59 -6.16 8.71
N HIS A 58 12.39 -6.08 9.28
CA HIS A 58 12.13 -5.68 10.67
C HIS A 58 11.32 -6.76 11.36
N ALA A 59 11.40 -6.84 12.68
CA ALA A 59 10.55 -7.68 13.49
C ALA A 59 10.03 -6.88 14.68
N ALA A 60 8.85 -7.23 15.20
CA ALA A 60 8.32 -6.59 16.40
C ALA A 60 7.39 -7.54 17.18
N LYS A 61 7.28 -7.30 18.48
CA LYS A 61 6.32 -8.01 19.33
C LYS A 61 4.93 -7.40 19.14
N THR A 62 3.95 -8.24 18.87
CA THR A 62 2.53 -7.88 18.77
C THR A 62 1.73 -8.66 19.81
N LYS A 63 0.42 -8.38 19.90
CA LYS A 63 -0.50 -9.16 20.74
C LYS A 63 -0.61 -10.62 20.30
N GLU A 64 -0.33 -10.91 19.02
CA GLU A 64 -0.46 -12.24 18.41
C GLU A 64 0.87 -13.01 18.39
N GLY A 65 1.96 -12.38 18.83
CA GLY A 65 3.30 -12.97 18.85
C GLY A 65 4.32 -12.10 18.12
N MET A 66 5.44 -12.70 17.72
CA MET A 66 6.46 -11.99 16.94
C MET A 66 6.09 -11.95 15.46
N HIS A 67 5.97 -10.75 14.90
CA HIS A 67 5.76 -10.53 13.47
C HIS A 67 7.07 -10.12 12.81
N GLN A 68 7.24 -10.49 11.54
CA GLN A 68 8.36 -10.05 10.71
C GLN A 68 7.87 -9.39 9.43
N TYR A 69 8.53 -8.30 9.07
CA TYR A 69 8.16 -7.39 8.02
C TYR A 69 9.28 -7.31 7.00
N CYS A 70 8.97 -7.24 5.71
CA CYS A 70 10.00 -7.09 4.68
C CYS A 70 10.70 -5.71 4.69
N SER A 71 10.13 -4.74 5.41
CA SER A 71 10.58 -3.34 5.44
C SER A 71 10.02 -2.59 6.64
N ILE A 72 10.67 -1.48 6.99
CA ILE A 72 10.15 -0.49 7.93
C ILE A 72 8.80 0.11 7.48
N HIS A 73 8.53 0.17 6.18
CA HIS A 73 7.22 0.57 5.66
C HIS A 73 6.12 -0.40 6.12
N CYS A 74 6.36 -1.70 6.02
CA CYS A 74 5.41 -2.71 6.49
C CYS A 74 5.30 -2.71 8.02
N LEU A 75 6.40 -2.50 8.75
CA LEU A 75 6.35 -2.29 10.21
C LEU A 75 5.42 -1.12 10.55
N VAL A 76 5.65 0.06 9.96
CA VAL A 76 4.84 1.25 10.23
C VAL A 76 3.36 1.05 9.87
N ALA A 77 3.08 0.36 8.76
CA ALA A 77 1.70 0.01 8.38
C ALA A 77 1.02 -0.87 9.44
N ASP A 78 1.77 -1.76 10.09
CA ASP A 78 1.25 -2.57 11.19
C ASP A 78 1.11 -1.75 12.48
N MET A 79 2.08 -0.88 12.79
CA MET A 79 2.02 0.03 13.95
C MET A 79 0.81 0.98 13.92
N GLN A 80 0.28 1.33 12.74
CA GLN A 80 -0.95 2.13 12.63
C GLN A 80 -2.21 1.35 12.98
N LYS A 81 -2.19 0.03 12.81
CA LYS A 81 -3.34 -0.85 13.08
C LYS A 81 -3.27 -1.44 14.49
N ASN A 82 -2.05 -1.72 14.93
CA ASN A 82 -1.73 -2.44 16.15
C ASN A 82 -0.86 -1.58 17.05
N LYS A 83 -1.15 -1.60 18.35
CA LYS A 83 -0.28 -0.96 19.35
C LYS A 83 1.00 -1.80 19.50
N ILE A 84 2.01 -1.48 18.69
CA ILE A 84 3.34 -2.08 18.74
C ILE A 84 4.25 -1.14 19.51
N ASP A 85 4.90 -1.68 20.53
CA ASP A 85 5.92 -0.96 21.28
C ASP A 85 7.19 -0.82 20.41
N LYS A 86 7.67 0.42 20.28
CA LYS A 86 8.86 0.74 19.50
C LYS A 86 10.11 0.07 20.06
N ASP A 87 10.17 -0.16 21.37
CA ASP A 87 11.34 -0.74 22.04
C ASP A 87 11.43 -2.26 21.81
N SER A 88 10.31 -2.88 21.40
CA SER A 88 10.29 -4.28 20.96
C SER A 88 10.78 -4.49 19.53
N VAL A 89 11.04 -3.41 18.78
CA VAL A 89 11.39 -3.51 17.36
C VAL A 89 12.83 -3.96 17.20
N GLN A 90 13.01 -5.00 16.39
CA GLN A 90 14.29 -5.48 15.91
C GLN A 90 14.43 -5.20 14.41
N VAL A 91 15.67 -5.05 13.94
CA VAL A 91 16.00 -4.89 12.53
C VAL A 91 17.10 -5.86 12.14
N VAL A 92 17.08 -6.34 10.90
CA VAL A 92 18.19 -7.11 10.35
C VAL A 92 19.31 -6.15 9.97
N ASP A 93 20.48 -6.33 10.56
CA ASP A 93 21.71 -5.66 10.14
C ASP A 93 22.06 -6.05 8.70
N ALA A 94 22.13 -5.06 7.80
CA ALA A 94 22.36 -5.30 6.38
C ALA A 94 23.73 -5.92 6.07
N GLN A 95 24.72 -5.74 6.96
CA GLN A 95 26.04 -6.35 6.84
C GLN A 95 26.07 -7.76 7.43
N THR A 96 25.82 -7.88 8.74
CA THR A 96 25.97 -9.16 9.45
C THR A 96 24.78 -10.10 9.31
N GLN A 97 23.62 -9.60 8.85
CA GLN A 97 22.38 -10.35 8.68
C GLN A 97 21.78 -10.93 9.98
N LYS A 98 22.22 -10.40 11.13
CA LYS A 98 21.68 -10.72 12.46
C LYS A 98 20.55 -9.74 12.82
N LEU A 99 19.60 -10.21 13.63
CA LEU A 99 18.61 -9.33 14.25
C LEU A 99 19.26 -8.57 15.41
N ILE A 100 19.09 -7.25 15.41
CA ILE A 100 19.57 -6.34 16.45
C ILE A 100 18.44 -5.42 16.91
N PRO A 101 18.49 -4.86 18.13
CA PRO A 101 17.54 -3.84 18.56
C PRO A 101 17.53 -2.66 17.58
N ALA A 102 16.35 -2.28 17.07
CA ALA A 102 16.26 -1.23 16.07
C ALA A 102 16.68 0.13 16.63
N VAL A 103 16.37 0.39 17.91
CA VAL A 103 16.71 1.63 18.62
C VAL A 103 18.21 1.93 18.66
N THR A 104 19.07 0.89 18.58
CA THR A 104 20.54 1.05 18.57
C THR A 104 21.15 1.06 17.17
N ALA A 105 20.36 0.83 16.12
CA ALA A 105 20.87 0.69 14.76
C ALA A 105 21.08 2.05 14.06
N TYR A 106 22.02 2.07 13.12
CA TYR A 106 22.31 3.21 12.24
C TYR A 106 21.57 3.04 10.93
N TYR A 107 20.65 3.95 10.59
CA TYR A 107 19.86 3.87 9.37
C TYR A 107 20.44 4.75 8.28
N VAL A 108 20.81 4.17 7.14
CA VAL A 108 21.10 4.93 5.92
C VAL A 108 19.79 5.14 5.16
N VAL A 109 19.41 6.41 5.00
CA VAL A 109 18.19 6.84 4.32
C VAL A 109 18.53 7.52 2.99
N GLY A 110 17.77 7.22 1.94
CA GLY A 110 17.90 7.92 0.66
C GLY A 110 19.14 7.58 -0.15
N SER A 111 19.67 6.37 0.00
CA SER A 111 20.75 5.87 -0.85
C SER A 111 20.28 5.55 -2.28
N LYS A 112 21.24 5.32 -3.19
CA LYS A 112 21.00 4.87 -4.56
C LYS A 112 20.29 3.52 -4.65
N ILE A 113 20.27 2.73 -3.58
CA ILE A 113 19.55 1.46 -3.52
C ILE A 113 18.05 1.73 -3.43
N LYS A 114 17.25 1.07 -4.27
CA LYS A 114 15.78 1.20 -4.26
C LYS A 114 15.19 0.73 -2.94
N GLY A 115 14.27 1.53 -2.38
CA GLY A 115 13.50 1.18 -1.18
C GLY A 115 12.73 -0.13 -1.31
N THR A 116 12.41 -0.75 -0.18
CA THR A 116 11.50 -1.90 -0.10
C THR A 116 10.16 -1.37 0.37
N MET A 117 9.14 -1.48 -0.49
CA MET A 117 7.80 -0.93 -0.25
C MET A 117 7.74 0.59 -0.07
N SER A 118 8.82 1.30 -0.42
CA SER A 118 8.90 2.77 -0.33
C SER A 118 9.66 3.36 -1.52
N LYS A 119 9.45 4.64 -1.80
CA LYS A 119 10.29 5.39 -2.76
C LYS A 119 11.70 5.62 -2.22
N VAL A 120 11.81 6.02 -0.95
CA VAL A 120 13.08 6.34 -0.29
C VAL A 120 13.56 5.13 0.50
N SER A 121 14.80 4.70 0.25
CA SER A 121 15.42 3.58 0.97
C SER A 121 15.70 3.90 2.43
N LYS A 122 15.66 2.86 3.25
CA LYS A 122 15.97 2.88 4.68
C LYS A 122 16.63 1.54 4.98
N ILE A 123 17.95 1.52 5.17
CA ILE A 123 18.76 0.31 5.37
C ILE A 123 19.50 0.46 6.69
N ALA A 124 19.44 -0.56 7.55
CA ALA A 124 19.98 -0.49 8.90
C ALA A 124 21.30 -1.25 9.04
N PHE A 125 22.18 -0.73 9.88
CA PHE A 125 23.48 -1.31 10.21
C PHE A 125 23.67 -1.36 11.71
N GLY A 126 24.31 -2.43 12.20
CA GLY A 126 24.66 -2.56 13.61
C GLY A 126 25.83 -1.67 14.04
N SER A 127 26.67 -1.27 13.09
CA SER A 127 27.83 -0.41 13.34
C SER A 127 27.78 0.88 12.53
N LYS A 128 28.28 1.96 13.13
CA LYS A 128 28.44 3.26 12.46
C LYS A 128 29.41 3.16 11.28
N LYS A 129 30.46 2.35 11.44
CA LYS A 129 31.49 2.12 10.41
C LYS A 129 30.88 1.50 9.15
N ASP A 130 30.07 0.46 9.28
CA ASP A 130 29.43 -0.19 8.13
C ASP A 130 28.43 0.74 7.44
N ALA A 131 27.67 1.53 8.21
CA ALA A 131 26.79 2.56 7.65
C ALA A 131 27.58 3.62 6.87
N GLN A 132 28.73 4.07 7.38
CA GLN A 132 29.61 5.02 6.69
C GLN A 132 30.18 4.44 5.40
N SER A 133 30.68 3.20 5.43
CA SER A 133 31.15 2.51 4.22
C SER A 133 30.03 2.36 3.19
N PHE A 134 28.81 2.07 3.63
CA PHE A 134 27.66 2.01 2.74
C PHE A 134 27.31 3.37 2.13
N VAL A 135 27.36 4.46 2.91
CA VAL A 135 27.16 5.83 2.40
C VAL A 135 28.23 6.24 1.41
N GLN A 136 29.50 5.88 1.63
CA GLN A 136 30.58 6.15 0.67
C GLN A 136 30.29 5.51 -0.69
N GLN A 137 29.74 4.29 -0.70
CA GLN A 137 29.47 3.56 -1.93
C GLN A 137 28.14 3.96 -2.59
N TYR A 138 27.08 4.14 -1.81
CA TYR A 138 25.71 4.28 -2.32
C TYR A 138 25.05 5.62 -2.00
N GLY A 139 25.73 6.52 -1.29
CA GLY A 139 25.16 7.77 -0.78
C GLY A 139 24.08 7.54 0.28
N GLY A 140 23.34 8.61 0.56
CA GLY A 140 22.31 8.65 1.61
C GLY A 140 22.84 9.28 2.89
N GLU A 141 21.95 9.37 3.88
CA GLU A 141 22.19 10.03 5.17
C GLU A 141 22.04 9.02 6.30
N ILE A 142 22.97 9.05 7.26
CA ILE A 142 22.89 8.22 8.47
C ILE A 142 22.00 8.94 9.49
N VAL A 143 20.91 8.29 9.90
CA VAL A 143 19.96 8.78 10.90
C VAL A 143 19.68 7.73 11.97
N SER A 144 19.07 8.14 13.08
CA SER A 144 18.59 7.24 14.14
C SER A 144 17.34 6.46 13.70
N PHE A 145 17.00 5.42 14.47
CA PHE A 145 15.74 4.70 14.28
C PHE A 145 14.51 5.58 14.38
N ASP A 146 14.44 6.47 15.38
CA ASP A 146 13.30 7.38 15.56
C ASP A 146 13.09 8.26 14.32
N LYS A 147 14.18 8.81 13.76
CA LYS A 147 14.10 9.61 12.54
C LYS A 147 13.70 8.76 11.33
N ALA A 148 14.29 7.57 11.16
CA ALA A 148 13.92 6.65 10.08
C ALA A 148 12.45 6.22 10.15
N LEU A 149 11.93 6.01 11.37
CA LEU A 149 10.54 5.66 11.65
C LEU A 149 9.60 6.84 11.33
N SER A 150 9.94 8.07 11.74
CA SER A 150 9.18 9.28 11.38
C SER A 150 9.08 9.45 9.86
N LEU A 151 10.22 9.36 9.16
CA LEU A 151 10.27 9.44 7.69
C LEU A 151 9.51 8.30 7.00
N ALA A 152 9.34 7.15 7.65
CA ALA A 152 8.52 6.06 7.13
C ALA A 152 7.02 6.32 7.34
N LYS A 153 6.63 6.90 8.49
CA LYS A 153 5.27 7.35 8.79
C LYS A 153 4.81 8.44 7.83
N GLU A 154 5.60 9.49 7.67
CA GLU A 154 5.30 10.62 6.77
C GLU A 154 5.16 10.19 5.29
N ALA A 155 5.96 9.21 4.86
CA ALA A 155 5.92 8.70 3.49
C ALA A 155 4.81 7.67 3.23
N LEU A 156 4.22 7.10 4.30
CA LEU A 156 3.39 5.90 4.23
C LEU A 156 2.22 6.05 3.25
N THR A 157 1.45 7.13 3.37
CA THR A 157 0.29 7.40 2.50
C THR A 157 0.67 7.45 1.03
N LYS A 158 1.74 8.20 0.70
CA LYS A 158 2.22 8.36 -0.68
C LYS A 158 2.72 7.03 -1.25
N ASP A 159 3.43 6.25 -0.44
CA ASP A 159 3.94 4.93 -0.81
C ASP A 159 2.79 3.94 -1.03
N MET A 160 1.81 3.89 -0.12
CA MET A 160 0.61 3.05 -0.23
C MET A 160 -0.21 3.39 -1.47
N LYS A 161 -0.38 4.67 -1.80
CA LYS A 161 -1.08 5.11 -3.03
C LYS A 161 -0.39 4.57 -4.28
N MET A 162 0.94 4.71 -4.36
CA MET A 162 1.74 4.15 -5.46
C MET A 162 1.62 2.62 -5.53
N ILE A 163 1.71 1.92 -4.40
CA ILE A 163 1.59 0.46 -4.33
C ILE A 163 0.21 0.02 -4.79
N SER A 164 -0.86 0.66 -4.31
CA SER A 164 -2.25 0.38 -4.68
C SER A 164 -2.46 0.54 -6.19
N MET A 165 -1.98 1.63 -6.80
CA MET A 165 -2.05 1.81 -8.26
C MET A 165 -1.35 0.67 -9.02
N LYS A 166 -0.15 0.26 -8.59
CA LYS A 166 0.58 -0.85 -9.21
C LYS A 166 -0.15 -2.17 -9.05
N LYS A 167 -0.74 -2.41 -7.87
CA LYS A 167 -1.53 -3.60 -7.60
C LYS A 167 -2.74 -3.67 -8.52
N GLN A 168 -3.54 -2.60 -8.58
CA GLN A 168 -4.75 -2.52 -9.41
C GLN A 168 -4.46 -2.68 -10.91
N LYS A 169 -3.43 -1.99 -11.43
CA LYS A 169 -3.14 -2.00 -12.87
C LYS A 169 -2.46 -3.29 -13.35
N LYS A 170 -1.71 -3.98 -12.50
CA LYS A 170 -0.86 -5.12 -12.93
C LYS A 170 -1.00 -6.37 -12.07
N ILE A 171 -0.95 -6.25 -10.75
CA ILE A 171 -0.85 -7.41 -9.86
C ILE A 171 -2.18 -8.14 -9.70
N TYR A 172 -3.29 -7.43 -9.48
CA TYR A 172 -4.61 -8.05 -9.34
C TYR A 172 -5.10 -8.70 -10.63
N PRO A 173 -5.01 -8.08 -11.82
CA PRO A 173 -5.36 -8.76 -13.07
C PRO A 173 -4.54 -10.03 -13.31
N MET A 174 -3.23 -9.99 -13.00
CA MET A 174 -2.36 -11.16 -13.04
C MET A 174 -2.81 -12.24 -12.06
N GLY A 175 -3.10 -11.86 -10.80
CA GLY A 175 -3.57 -12.76 -9.75
C GLY A 175 -4.90 -13.42 -10.09
N LYS A 176 -5.87 -12.66 -10.63
CA LYS A 176 -7.17 -13.16 -11.12
C LYS A 176 -6.97 -14.22 -12.20
N LYS A 177 -6.16 -13.92 -13.23
CA LYS A 177 -5.87 -14.86 -14.32
C LYS A 177 -5.19 -16.14 -13.82
N ILE A 178 -4.31 -16.05 -12.83
CA ILE A 178 -3.67 -17.23 -12.22
C ILE A 178 -4.70 -18.05 -11.45
N TYR A 179 -5.53 -17.38 -10.62
CA TYR A 179 -6.57 -18.03 -9.84
C TYR A 179 -7.53 -18.80 -10.74
N GLU A 180 -8.09 -18.16 -11.77
CA GLU A 180 -9.06 -18.77 -12.68
C GLU A 180 -8.45 -19.95 -13.46
N LYS A 181 -7.20 -19.82 -13.92
CA LYS A 181 -6.58 -20.87 -14.75
C LYS A 181 -6.04 -22.05 -13.96
N LYS A 182 -5.47 -21.81 -12.78
CA LYS A 182 -4.72 -22.84 -12.03
C LYS A 182 -5.38 -23.27 -10.73
N CYS A 183 -6.26 -22.43 -10.18
CA CYS A 183 -6.77 -22.56 -8.82
C CYS A 183 -8.28 -22.31 -8.70
N HIS A 184 -9.06 -22.46 -9.77
CA HIS A 184 -10.50 -22.14 -9.72
C HIS A 184 -11.28 -23.02 -8.73
N LYS A 185 -10.79 -24.25 -8.47
CA LYS A 185 -11.34 -25.16 -7.44
C LYS A 185 -10.88 -24.85 -6.03
N PHE A 186 -9.96 -23.90 -5.86
CA PHE A 186 -9.52 -23.43 -4.55
C PHE A 186 -10.62 -22.55 -3.97
N ASP A 187 -11.53 -23.19 -3.25
CA ASP A 187 -12.51 -22.52 -2.42
C ASP A 187 -11.83 -22.00 -1.13
N VAL A 188 -12.07 -20.73 -0.82
CA VAL A 188 -11.34 -20.00 0.20
C VAL A 188 -12.31 -19.49 1.24
N ASP A 189 -12.32 -20.16 2.38
CA ASP A 189 -12.90 -19.60 3.59
C ASP A 189 -11.91 -18.60 4.19
N PHE A 190 -12.14 -17.31 3.94
CA PHE A 190 -11.26 -16.24 4.41
C PHE A 190 -11.27 -16.06 5.93
N SER A 191 -12.29 -16.58 6.64
CA SER A 191 -12.38 -16.46 8.10
C SER A 191 -11.26 -17.23 8.83
N LYS A 192 -10.63 -18.19 8.15
CA LYS A 192 -9.55 -19.03 8.68
C LYS A 192 -8.19 -18.35 8.73
N TYR A 193 -8.03 -17.17 8.13
CA TYR A 193 -6.74 -16.49 8.02
C TYR A 193 -6.79 -15.14 8.70
N LYS A 194 -5.87 -14.90 9.63
CA LYS A 194 -5.69 -13.59 10.29
C LYS A 194 -4.91 -12.63 9.40
N SER A 195 -4.04 -13.18 8.56
CA SER A 195 -3.04 -12.43 7.80
C SER A 195 -2.78 -13.02 6.42
N ILE A 196 -2.23 -12.20 5.51
CA ILE A 196 -2.03 -12.61 4.11
C ILE A 196 -0.98 -13.72 3.95
N ASN A 197 0.03 -13.78 4.82
CA ASN A 197 1.05 -14.83 4.79
C ASN A 197 0.48 -16.20 5.13
N GLU A 198 -0.51 -16.30 6.02
CA GLU A 198 -1.23 -17.56 6.30
C GLU A 198 -1.99 -18.03 5.05
N LEU A 199 -2.79 -17.14 4.44
CA LEU A 199 -3.48 -17.44 3.17
C LEU A 199 -2.47 -17.85 2.09
N LYS A 200 -1.34 -17.14 1.98
CA LYS A 200 -0.31 -17.43 0.99
C LYS A 200 0.36 -18.79 1.21
N ALA A 201 0.61 -19.15 2.46
CA ALA A 201 1.17 -20.46 2.82
C ALA A 201 0.21 -21.59 2.42
N ASP A 202 -1.08 -21.39 2.68
CA ASP A 202 -2.12 -22.35 2.35
C ASP A 202 -2.34 -22.47 0.83
N ILE A 203 -2.35 -21.35 0.08
CA ILE A 203 -2.35 -21.37 -1.39
C ILE A 203 -1.17 -22.19 -1.91
N LYS A 204 0.03 -21.97 -1.36
CA LYS A 204 1.23 -22.73 -1.79
C LYS A 204 1.10 -24.22 -1.50
N ALA A 205 0.45 -24.59 -0.40
CA ALA A 205 0.28 -25.98 -0.01
C ALA A 205 -0.81 -26.70 -0.83
N ARG A 206 -1.93 -26.01 -1.10
CA ARG A 206 -3.12 -26.63 -1.70
C ARG A 206 -3.33 -26.32 -3.17
N CYS A 207 -2.77 -25.23 -3.70
CA CYS A 207 -2.98 -24.85 -5.09
C CYS A 207 -1.70 -24.68 -5.92
N SER A 208 -1.33 -25.76 -6.62
CA SER A 208 -0.29 -25.81 -7.66
C SER A 208 1.10 -25.36 -7.18
N ASN A 209 2.17 -25.87 -7.79
CA ASN A 209 3.52 -25.45 -7.45
C ASN A 209 3.84 -24.08 -8.09
N LEU A 210 3.24 -23.01 -7.56
CA LEU A 210 3.45 -21.64 -8.03
C LEU A 210 4.83 -21.12 -7.61
N SER A 211 5.56 -20.56 -8.57
CA SER A 211 6.75 -19.76 -8.25
C SER A 211 6.36 -18.48 -7.50
N GLU A 212 7.33 -17.85 -6.85
CA GLU A 212 7.09 -16.78 -5.86
C GLU A 212 6.28 -15.60 -6.41
N LYS A 213 6.52 -15.17 -7.65
CA LYS A 213 5.82 -14.03 -8.27
C LYS A 213 4.35 -14.34 -8.58
N PRO A 214 4.00 -15.44 -9.28
CA PRO A 214 2.61 -15.89 -9.41
C PRO A 214 1.90 -16.09 -8.07
N LEU A 215 2.57 -16.73 -7.11
CA LEU A 215 2.02 -16.96 -5.77
C LEU A 215 1.69 -15.64 -5.07
N GLN A 216 2.60 -14.66 -5.13
CA GLN A 216 2.37 -13.33 -4.57
C GLN A 216 1.20 -12.61 -5.24
N ALA A 217 1.10 -12.65 -6.57
CA ALA A 217 0.04 -11.97 -7.30
C ALA A 217 -1.34 -12.55 -6.98
N MET A 218 -1.45 -13.89 -6.98
CA MET A 218 -2.69 -14.58 -6.62
C MET A 218 -3.08 -14.32 -5.17
N SER A 219 -2.13 -14.43 -4.23
CA SER A 219 -2.40 -14.18 -2.81
C SER A 219 -2.93 -12.77 -2.57
N LEU A 220 -2.32 -11.77 -3.21
CA LEU A 220 -2.78 -10.38 -3.13
C LEU A 220 -4.17 -10.18 -3.74
N TYR A 221 -4.46 -10.80 -4.88
CA TYR A 221 -5.79 -10.73 -5.48
C TYR A 221 -6.86 -11.34 -4.55
N LEU A 222 -6.61 -12.54 -4.03
CA LEU A 222 -7.54 -13.20 -3.12
C LEU A 222 -7.72 -12.41 -1.82
N TRP A 223 -6.62 -11.91 -1.24
CA TRP A 223 -6.64 -11.20 0.05
C TRP A 223 -7.23 -9.79 0.00
N ASP A 224 -6.90 -9.02 -1.05
CA ASP A 224 -7.28 -7.61 -1.14
C ASP A 224 -8.61 -7.41 -1.89
N VAL A 225 -8.93 -8.28 -2.86
CA VAL A 225 -10.09 -8.12 -3.77
C VAL A 225 -11.19 -9.14 -3.46
N LYS A 226 -10.87 -10.43 -3.51
CA LYS A 226 -11.87 -11.50 -3.40
C LYS A 226 -12.41 -11.64 -1.97
N ARG A 227 -11.56 -11.46 -0.94
CA ARG A 227 -11.92 -11.51 0.49
C ARG A 227 -12.84 -10.39 0.92
N THR A 228 -12.56 -9.17 0.48
CA THR A 228 -13.28 -7.98 0.91
C THR A 228 -14.65 -7.87 0.26
N ASN A 229 -15.04 -8.83 -0.58
CA ASN A 229 -16.12 -8.68 -1.56
C ASN A 229 -16.06 -7.29 -2.20
N ALA A 230 -14.84 -6.76 -2.41
CA ALA A 230 -14.61 -5.54 -3.16
C ALA A 230 -15.00 -5.89 -4.58
N THR A 231 -16.30 -5.77 -4.77
CA THR A 231 -16.97 -5.97 -6.01
C THR A 231 -16.37 -4.85 -6.85
N THR A 232 -15.41 -5.21 -7.70
CA THR A 232 -15.63 -4.89 -9.11
C THR A 232 -16.97 -5.52 -9.49
N GLN A 233 -18.08 -4.94 -8.98
CA GLN A 233 -19.31 -4.94 -9.73
C GLN A 233 -18.89 -4.26 -11.04
N ASN A 234 -19.29 -4.85 -12.15
CA ASN A 234 -19.32 -4.14 -13.42
C ASN A 234 -20.37 -3.03 -13.29
N LEU A 235 -20.12 -2.06 -12.41
CA LEU A 235 -20.89 -0.84 -12.35
C LEU A 235 -20.60 -0.11 -13.65
N PRO A 236 -21.62 0.45 -14.31
CA PRO A 236 -21.38 1.29 -15.47
C PRO A 236 -20.44 2.43 -15.06
N GLU A 237 -19.46 2.72 -15.92
CA GLU A 237 -18.60 3.88 -15.69
C GLU A 237 -19.46 5.14 -15.72
N ILE A 238 -19.25 6.06 -14.76
CA ILE A 238 -19.98 7.34 -14.75
C ILE A 238 -19.51 8.13 -15.98
N THR A 239 -20.35 8.27 -16.98
CA THR A 239 -20.12 9.12 -18.15
C THR A 239 -21.01 10.34 -18.05
N VAL A 240 -20.48 11.50 -18.41
CA VAL A 240 -21.22 12.77 -18.40
C VAL A 240 -21.06 13.48 -19.74
N THR A 241 -22.16 13.99 -20.28
CA THR A 241 -22.22 14.71 -21.55
C THR A 241 -22.38 16.21 -21.33
N LYS A 242 -22.28 17.02 -22.39
CA LYS A 242 -22.39 18.48 -22.27
C LYS A 242 -23.80 18.95 -21.88
N GLU A 243 -24.78 18.08 -22.06
CA GLU A 243 -26.20 18.29 -21.79
C GLU A 243 -26.55 17.96 -20.33
N ASP A 244 -25.72 17.20 -19.63
CA ASP A 244 -25.95 16.83 -18.23
C ASP A 244 -25.89 18.05 -17.32
N LYS A 245 -27.03 18.34 -16.68
CA LYS A 245 -27.17 19.38 -15.67
C LYS A 245 -27.60 18.75 -14.34
N CYS A 246 -26.95 19.18 -13.26
CA CYS A 246 -27.37 18.82 -11.92
C CYS A 246 -28.79 19.36 -11.68
N PRO A 247 -29.76 18.50 -11.32
CA PRO A 247 -31.15 18.92 -11.09
C PRO A 247 -31.35 19.71 -9.79
N VAL A 248 -30.29 19.85 -8.97
CA VAL A 248 -30.33 20.58 -7.70
C VAL A 248 -29.78 22.00 -7.85
N CYS A 249 -28.55 22.16 -8.34
CA CYS A 249 -27.91 23.47 -8.50
C CYS A 249 -27.98 24.03 -9.94
N GLY A 250 -28.38 23.23 -10.93
CA GLY A 250 -28.40 23.62 -12.34
C GLY A 250 -27.03 23.62 -13.04
N MET A 251 -25.96 23.24 -12.32
CA MET A 251 -24.60 23.25 -12.86
C MET A 251 -24.38 22.17 -13.91
N PHE A 252 -23.60 22.48 -14.94
CA PHE A 252 -23.21 21.52 -15.96
C PHE A 252 -22.20 20.50 -15.41
N VAL A 253 -22.60 19.23 -15.33
CA VAL A 253 -21.83 18.18 -14.65
C VAL A 253 -20.53 17.86 -15.37
N TYR A 254 -20.49 17.96 -16.71
CA TYR A 254 -19.28 17.70 -17.50
C TYR A 254 -18.09 18.63 -17.16
N LYS A 255 -18.34 19.77 -16.48
CA LYS A 255 -17.28 20.65 -15.98
C LYS A 255 -16.57 20.08 -14.73
N TYR A 256 -17.22 19.15 -14.03
CA TYR A 256 -16.74 18.54 -12.78
C TYR A 256 -16.77 17.00 -12.84
N PRO A 257 -16.21 16.37 -13.88
CA PRO A 257 -16.37 14.93 -14.11
C PRO A 257 -15.77 14.07 -13.00
N LYS A 258 -14.83 14.62 -12.23
CA LYS A 258 -14.17 13.96 -11.08
C LYS A 258 -15.06 13.85 -9.84
N TRP A 259 -16.07 14.70 -9.75
CA TRP A 259 -17.02 14.78 -8.64
C TRP A 259 -18.39 14.21 -9.00
N ALA A 260 -18.60 13.96 -10.30
CA ALA A 260 -19.85 13.47 -10.83
C ALA A 260 -20.37 12.25 -10.09
N ALA A 261 -21.66 12.29 -9.79
CA ALA A 261 -22.41 11.20 -9.18
C ALA A 261 -23.72 10.99 -9.95
N GLN A 262 -24.28 9.78 -9.88
CA GLN A 262 -25.48 9.42 -10.65
C GLN A 262 -26.47 8.61 -9.82
N ILE A 263 -27.76 8.86 -10.03
CA ILE A 263 -28.87 8.02 -9.52
C ILE A 263 -29.62 7.46 -10.72
N PHE A 264 -29.89 6.16 -10.71
CA PHE A 264 -30.65 5.44 -11.75
C PHE A 264 -32.06 5.09 -11.26
N TYR A 265 -33.03 5.25 -12.15
CA TYR A 265 -34.43 4.84 -12.04
C TYR A 265 -34.75 4.02 -13.29
N GLY A 266 -34.62 2.70 -13.22
CA GLY A 266 -34.59 1.81 -14.37
C GLY A 266 -33.46 2.19 -15.35
N ASP A 267 -33.80 2.39 -16.61
CA ASP A 267 -32.85 2.75 -17.68
C ASP A 267 -32.50 4.25 -17.72
N LYS A 268 -33.18 5.09 -16.93
CA LYS A 268 -32.93 6.53 -16.88
C LYS A 268 -32.02 6.85 -15.70
N HIS A 269 -31.15 7.84 -15.88
CA HIS A 269 -30.32 8.36 -14.79
C HIS A 269 -30.35 9.87 -14.73
N LEU A 270 -30.03 10.39 -13.54
CA LEU A 270 -29.76 11.79 -13.29
C LEU A 270 -28.31 11.95 -12.87
N SER A 271 -27.65 12.97 -13.40
CA SER A 271 -26.25 13.30 -13.11
C SER A 271 -26.17 14.50 -12.17
N PHE A 272 -25.29 14.43 -11.18
CA PHE A 272 -25.04 15.44 -10.16
C PHE A 272 -23.58 15.85 -10.21
N ASP A 273 -23.30 17.11 -9.93
CA ASP A 273 -21.94 17.67 -9.89
C ASP A 273 -21.18 17.31 -8.61
N GLY A 274 -21.86 16.79 -7.59
CA GLY A 274 -21.25 16.30 -6.35
C GLY A 274 -22.18 15.37 -5.57
N VAL A 275 -21.63 14.77 -4.51
CA VAL A 275 -22.38 13.85 -3.63
C VAL A 275 -23.39 14.61 -2.78
N LYS A 276 -23.06 15.84 -2.35
CA LYS A 276 -23.96 16.71 -1.59
C LYS A 276 -25.27 16.92 -2.32
N ASP A 277 -25.21 17.33 -3.58
CA ASP A 277 -26.40 17.58 -4.39
C ASP A 277 -27.15 16.29 -4.72
N LEU A 278 -26.43 15.19 -4.96
CA LEU A 278 -27.04 13.86 -5.06
C LEU A 278 -27.86 13.53 -3.80
N MET A 279 -27.30 13.73 -2.61
CA MET A 279 -27.97 13.40 -1.36
C MET A 279 -29.17 14.32 -1.07
N LYS A 280 -29.09 15.62 -1.42
CA LYS A 280 -30.24 16.55 -1.36
C LYS A 280 -31.41 16.05 -2.21
N TYR A 281 -31.12 15.51 -3.40
CA TYR A 281 -32.13 14.94 -4.28
C TYR A 281 -32.65 13.60 -3.75
N TYR A 282 -31.74 12.71 -3.34
CA TYR A 282 -32.05 11.36 -2.85
C TYR A 282 -33.04 11.39 -1.67
N PHE A 283 -32.85 12.26 -0.68
CA PHE A 283 -33.77 12.32 0.46
C PHE A 283 -35.20 12.74 0.09
N LYS A 284 -35.38 13.45 -1.02
CA LYS A 284 -36.70 13.86 -1.53
C LYS A 284 -37.32 12.85 -2.50
N HIS A 285 -36.51 12.01 -3.14
CA HIS A 285 -36.92 11.13 -4.24
C HIS A 285 -36.36 9.70 -4.08
N LYS A 286 -36.29 9.19 -2.85
CA LYS A 286 -35.65 7.89 -2.55
C LYS A 286 -36.36 6.71 -3.21
N ASP A 287 -37.67 6.82 -3.42
CA ASP A 287 -38.51 5.74 -3.91
C ASP A 287 -38.22 5.47 -5.40
N GLY A 288 -37.91 4.21 -5.73
CA GLY A 288 -37.55 3.79 -7.10
C GLY A 288 -36.09 3.99 -7.49
N ALA A 289 -35.21 4.45 -6.58
CA ALA A 289 -33.78 4.59 -6.86
C ALA A 289 -33.06 3.22 -6.83
N ASP A 290 -32.78 2.67 -8.01
CA ASP A 290 -32.23 1.32 -8.18
C ASP A 290 -30.72 1.28 -7.90
N VAL A 291 -29.96 2.17 -8.55
CA VAL A 291 -28.50 2.21 -8.47
C VAL A 291 -28.04 3.64 -8.20
N ILE A 292 -27.14 3.79 -7.22
CA ILE A 292 -26.53 5.07 -6.89
C ILE A 292 -25.02 4.93 -7.02
N LEU A 293 -24.43 5.76 -7.88
CA LEU A 293 -23.03 5.70 -8.25
C LEU A 293 -22.32 6.99 -7.85
N VAL A 294 -21.14 6.85 -7.27
CA VAL A 294 -20.24 7.96 -6.95
C VAL A 294 -18.83 7.63 -7.43
N ARG A 295 -17.95 8.63 -7.56
CA ARG A 295 -16.55 8.42 -7.91
C ARG A 295 -15.66 8.38 -6.68
N ASP A 296 -14.94 7.27 -6.49
CA ASP A 296 -13.91 7.19 -5.44
C ASP A 296 -12.89 8.32 -5.59
N TYR A 297 -12.68 9.10 -4.52
CA TYR A 297 -11.88 10.32 -4.57
C TYR A 297 -10.45 10.10 -5.07
N TYR A 298 -9.78 9.03 -4.64
CA TYR A 298 -8.38 8.81 -5.00
C TYR A 298 -8.16 8.12 -6.33
N THR A 299 -9.02 7.15 -6.66
CA THR A 299 -8.86 6.31 -7.85
C THR A 299 -9.70 6.78 -9.03
N GLN A 300 -10.69 7.63 -8.77
CA GLN A 300 -11.64 8.16 -9.75
C GLN A 300 -12.53 7.08 -10.40
N LYS A 301 -12.54 5.86 -9.86
CA LYS A 301 -13.39 4.78 -10.32
C LYS A 301 -14.82 4.96 -9.82
N THR A 302 -15.78 4.53 -10.62
CA THR A 302 -17.16 4.35 -10.15
C THR A 302 -17.21 3.34 -9.02
N ILE A 303 -17.92 3.70 -7.95
CA ILE A 303 -18.24 2.82 -6.82
C ILE A 303 -19.74 2.93 -6.49
N ASP A 304 -20.25 1.87 -5.88
CA ASP A 304 -21.61 1.80 -5.34
C ASP A 304 -21.70 2.69 -4.10
N ALA A 305 -22.53 3.74 -4.18
CA ALA A 305 -22.66 4.74 -3.13
C ALA A 305 -23.12 4.14 -1.81
N LYS A 306 -24.04 3.15 -1.85
CA LYS A 306 -24.60 2.53 -0.65
C LYS A 306 -23.55 1.73 0.15
N LYS A 307 -22.44 1.34 -0.50
CA LYS A 307 -21.32 0.61 0.12
C LYS A 307 -20.10 1.49 0.40
N ALA A 308 -20.14 2.77 0.01
CA ALA A 308 -19.02 3.68 0.15
C ALA A 308 -18.89 4.23 1.58
N PHE A 309 -17.73 4.82 1.85
CA PHE A 309 -17.47 5.62 3.04
C PHE A 309 -17.28 7.08 2.66
N TYR A 310 -17.79 7.99 3.47
CA TYR A 310 -17.83 9.42 3.18
C TYR A 310 -17.09 10.20 4.26
N VAL A 311 -16.12 11.02 3.85
CA VAL A 311 -15.48 11.97 4.77
C VAL A 311 -16.17 13.31 4.64
N VAL A 312 -16.54 13.90 5.78
CA VAL A 312 -17.21 15.20 5.86
C VAL A 312 -16.43 16.18 6.73
N GLY A 313 -16.54 17.46 6.42
CA GLY A 313 -15.86 18.55 7.14
C GLY A 313 -14.35 18.61 6.91
N SER A 314 -13.90 18.18 5.74
CA SER A 314 -12.49 18.28 5.35
C SER A 314 -12.14 19.66 4.78
N THR A 315 -10.84 19.95 4.63
CA THR A 315 -10.34 21.15 3.95
C THR A 315 -10.43 21.10 2.42
N VAL A 316 -10.92 20.00 1.84
CA VAL A 316 -11.12 19.85 0.40
C VAL A 316 -12.57 20.12 0.05
N TYR A 317 -12.79 20.98 -0.95
CA TYR A 317 -14.10 21.32 -1.47
C TYR A 317 -14.46 20.58 -2.77
N GLY A 318 -15.75 20.24 -2.88
CA GLY A 318 -16.39 19.87 -4.13
C GLY A 318 -16.81 21.11 -4.93
N PRO A 319 -17.49 20.94 -6.08
CA PRO A 319 -17.89 22.05 -6.94
C PRO A 319 -18.77 23.09 -6.24
N MET A 320 -19.53 22.65 -5.23
CA MET A 320 -20.45 23.48 -4.45
C MET A 320 -19.96 23.70 -3.00
N GLY A 321 -18.65 23.64 -2.74
CA GLY A 321 -18.07 23.92 -1.42
C GLY A 321 -17.89 22.68 -0.54
N ASN A 322 -18.32 22.76 0.73
CA ASN A 322 -18.28 21.63 1.68
C ASN A 322 -18.97 20.40 1.06
N GLU A 323 -18.34 19.22 1.20
CA GLU A 323 -18.73 18.03 0.43
C GLU A 323 -18.60 16.73 1.24
N LEU A 324 -19.39 15.73 0.85
CA LEU A 324 -19.31 14.33 1.26
C LEU A 324 -18.33 13.60 0.34
N ILE A 325 -17.07 13.46 0.75
CA ILE A 325 -16.01 12.90 -0.10
C ILE A 325 -16.08 11.37 -0.08
N PRO A 326 -16.39 10.69 -1.21
CA PRO A 326 -16.64 9.24 -1.23
C PRO A 326 -15.36 8.39 -1.41
N PHE A 327 -15.35 7.23 -0.76
CA PHE A 327 -14.24 6.27 -0.77
C PHE A 327 -14.75 4.83 -0.87
N ALA A 328 -14.06 4.03 -1.69
CA ALA A 328 -14.34 2.60 -1.85
C ALA A 328 -14.06 1.78 -0.59
N SER A 329 -13.21 2.27 0.31
CA SER A 329 -12.85 1.57 1.54
C SER A 329 -12.69 2.51 2.73
N LYS A 330 -12.95 1.98 3.93
CA LYS A 330 -12.82 2.70 5.19
C LYS A 330 -11.40 3.15 5.46
N GLU A 331 -10.41 2.38 5.01
CA GLU A 331 -8.99 2.72 5.12
C GLU A 331 -8.65 3.95 4.29
N ALA A 332 -9.12 4.02 3.04
CA ALA A 332 -8.91 5.19 2.18
C ALA A 332 -9.59 6.44 2.76
N ALA A 333 -10.82 6.30 3.28
CA ALA A 333 -11.50 7.37 3.99
C ALA A 333 -10.72 7.85 5.23
N LYS A 334 -10.18 6.93 6.03
CA LYS A 334 -9.34 7.27 7.20
C LYS A 334 -8.08 8.03 6.83
N THR A 335 -7.42 7.62 5.74
CA THR A 335 -6.25 8.34 5.24
C THR A 335 -6.62 9.77 4.86
N PHE A 336 -7.68 9.95 4.07
CA PHE A 336 -8.12 11.28 3.66
C PHE A 336 -8.54 12.14 4.85
N TYR A 337 -9.28 11.55 5.80
CA TYR A 337 -9.67 12.19 7.05
C TYR A 337 -8.48 12.79 7.79
N MET A 338 -7.38 12.04 7.93
CA MET A 338 -6.17 12.53 8.60
C MET A 338 -5.46 13.61 7.79
N ASP A 339 -5.29 13.40 6.48
CA ASP A 339 -4.54 14.29 5.59
C ASP A 339 -5.24 15.66 5.37
N HIS A 340 -6.57 15.67 5.42
CA HIS A 340 -7.39 16.82 5.08
C HIS A 340 -8.26 17.30 6.24
N GLN A 341 -7.87 16.97 7.47
CA GLN A 341 -8.53 17.42 8.70
C GLN A 341 -10.05 17.18 8.68
N GLY A 342 -10.46 16.01 8.18
CA GLY A 342 -11.87 15.62 8.17
C GLY A 342 -12.43 15.61 9.59
N LYS A 343 -13.72 15.89 9.72
CA LYS A 343 -14.42 15.89 11.02
C LYS A 343 -15.06 14.55 11.33
N LYS A 344 -15.62 13.87 10.33
CA LYS A 344 -16.27 12.57 10.51
C LYS A 344 -16.12 11.67 9.28
N ILE A 345 -16.19 10.36 9.50
CA ILE A 345 -16.33 9.33 8.47
C ILE A 345 -17.68 8.67 8.65
N LEU A 346 -18.49 8.62 7.60
CA LEU A 346 -19.85 8.09 7.58
C LEU A 346 -19.95 6.92 6.60
N SER A 347 -20.78 5.92 6.87
CA SER A 347 -21.39 5.08 5.84
C SER A 347 -22.55 5.80 5.17
N PHE A 348 -23.09 5.25 4.08
CA PHE A 348 -24.23 5.83 3.38
C PHE A 348 -25.44 6.06 4.30
N ASP A 349 -25.80 5.05 5.11
CA ASP A 349 -26.96 5.11 6.01
C ASP A 349 -26.77 6.08 7.19
N GLU A 350 -25.53 6.47 7.49
CA GLU A 350 -25.22 7.46 8.53
C GLU A 350 -25.33 8.91 8.02
N ILE A 351 -25.54 9.12 6.72
CA ILE A 351 -25.77 10.45 6.14
C ILE A 351 -27.23 10.82 6.41
N THR A 352 -27.46 12.00 6.98
CA THR A 352 -28.80 12.50 7.28
C THR A 352 -29.07 13.84 6.58
N PRO A 353 -30.35 14.25 6.41
CA PRO A 353 -30.70 15.55 5.84
C PRO A 353 -30.04 16.72 6.57
N GLU A 354 -29.87 16.63 7.89
CA GLU A 354 -29.23 17.66 8.73
C GLU A 354 -27.73 17.76 8.41
N ILE A 355 -27.04 16.62 8.24
CA ILE A 355 -25.64 16.61 7.83
C ILE A 355 -25.48 17.26 6.46
N VAL A 356 -26.37 16.94 5.51
CA VAL A 356 -26.31 17.52 4.15
C VAL A 356 -26.59 19.02 4.16
N LYS A 357 -27.56 19.48 4.97
CA LYS A 357 -27.88 20.91 5.11
C LYS A 357 -26.70 21.69 5.71
N ALA A 358 -26.02 21.13 6.70
CA ALA A 358 -24.85 21.75 7.32
C ALA A 358 -23.64 21.91 6.38
N LEU A 359 -23.68 21.36 5.16
CA LEU A 359 -22.65 21.55 4.13
C LEU A 359 -22.92 22.75 3.20
N ASP A 360 -24.05 23.43 3.38
CA ASP A 360 -24.30 24.73 2.74
C ASP A 360 -23.97 25.91 3.66
N GLU A 361 -23.65 25.61 4.93
CA GLU A 361 -23.14 26.52 5.95
C GLU A 361 -21.60 26.46 5.98
#